data_AF-A0A420QWL1-F1
#
_entry.id   AF-A0A420QWL1-F1
#
_cell.length_a   1.000
_cell.length_b   1.000
_cell.length_c   1.000
_cell.angle_alpha   90.00
_cell.angle_beta   90.00
_cell.angle_gamma   90.00
#
_symmetry.space_group_name_H-M   'P 1'
#
loop_
_entity.id
_entity.type
_entity.pdbx_description
1 polymer ?
#
loop_
_entity_poly.entity_id
_entity_poly.type
_entity_poly.pdbx_seq_one_letter_code
_entity_poly.pdbx_strand_id
1 'polypeptide(L)'
;MSYSVKDRFAILTGSSSGIGHALVRLLLNAGCWVAVADVRLRRESEATINEFSHSPSKGKPSAIFVQTDTFDWAQISALWKTTLGRFGRIAIVVNSTRVHEPPSSSFWNPPGISPLSEDPDDAHVGQYKTFAINTIGPIRLAHIALATGSNTQRFRVFQEPQYGDGNIVEIMMIGSKEEQSVHVHEVGLEALYHTVGPLDVGYGGRIEVL
;
A
#
# COMPACT_ATOMS: atom_id res chain seq x y z
N MET A 1 18.62 7.44 -9.72
CA MET A 1 19.29 6.12 -9.61
C MET A 1 18.19 5.06 -9.72
N SER A 2 18.44 3.83 -10.21
CA SER A 2 17.39 2.81 -10.24
C SER A 2 17.38 2.03 -8.92
N TYR A 3 16.26 2.05 -8.22
CA TYR A 3 16.07 1.29 -7.00
C TYR A 3 15.87 -0.20 -7.32
N SER A 4 16.69 -1.08 -6.74
CA SER A 4 16.60 -2.52 -6.98
C SER A 4 15.57 -3.19 -6.08
N VAL A 5 14.59 -3.86 -6.70
CA VAL A 5 13.52 -4.62 -6.02
C VAL A 5 13.87 -6.11 -5.82
N LYS A 6 14.98 -6.58 -6.38
CA LYS A 6 15.45 -7.96 -6.21
C LYS A 6 15.79 -8.23 -4.75
N ASP A 7 15.42 -9.41 -4.25
CA ASP A 7 15.66 -9.77 -2.84
C ASP A 7 14.89 -8.88 -1.85
N ARG A 8 13.88 -8.13 -2.29
CA ARG A 8 13.03 -7.28 -1.44
C ARG A 8 11.67 -7.89 -1.18
N PHE A 9 10.99 -7.38 -0.16
CA PHE A 9 9.71 -7.91 0.32
C PHE A 9 8.69 -6.78 0.31
N ALA A 10 7.59 -6.97 -0.41
CA ALA A 10 6.60 -5.96 -0.71
C ALA A 10 5.21 -6.31 -0.16
N ILE A 11 4.48 -5.31 0.29
CA ILE A 11 3.03 -5.36 0.52
C ILE A 11 2.35 -4.56 -0.58
N LEU A 12 1.39 -5.17 -1.28
CA LEU A 12 0.58 -4.51 -2.30
C LEU A 12 -0.89 -4.61 -1.89
N THR A 13 -1.57 -3.47 -1.70
CA THR A 13 -3.01 -3.44 -1.38
C THR A 13 -3.86 -3.27 -2.65
N GLY A 14 -5.07 -3.84 -2.71
CA GLY A 14 -5.94 -3.80 -3.88
C GLY A 14 -5.36 -4.54 -5.08
N SER A 15 -4.55 -5.57 -4.82
CA SER A 15 -3.66 -6.16 -5.81
C SER A 15 -4.07 -7.54 -6.30
N SER A 16 -5.31 -7.95 -6.02
CA SER A 16 -5.84 -9.24 -6.45
C SER A 16 -6.30 -9.23 -7.92
N SER A 17 -6.48 -8.05 -8.51
CA SER A 17 -6.88 -7.89 -9.92
C SER A 17 -6.31 -6.62 -10.55
N GLY A 18 -6.54 -6.46 -11.86
CA GLY A 18 -6.25 -5.23 -12.59
C GLY A 18 -4.79 -4.79 -12.53
N ILE A 19 -4.59 -3.49 -12.37
CA ILE A 19 -3.28 -2.81 -12.28
C ILE A 19 -2.44 -3.37 -11.11
N GLY A 20 -3.05 -3.51 -9.93
CA GLY A 20 -2.32 -4.01 -8.76
C GLY A 20 -1.80 -5.43 -8.97
N HIS A 21 -2.60 -6.31 -9.60
CA HIS A 21 -2.15 -7.67 -9.96
C HIS A 21 -1.04 -7.67 -11.02
N ALA A 22 -1.11 -6.79 -12.02
CA ALA A 22 -0.04 -6.64 -13.01
C ALA A 22 1.30 -6.27 -12.33
N LEU A 23 1.26 -5.33 -11.37
CA LEU A 23 2.43 -4.95 -10.59
C LEU A 23 2.96 -6.10 -9.71
N VAL A 24 2.07 -6.89 -9.08
CA VAL A 24 2.46 -8.10 -8.34
C VAL A 24 3.31 -9.01 -9.23
N ARG A 25 2.87 -9.28 -10.47
CA ARG A 25 3.62 -10.13 -11.41
C ARG A 25 4.96 -9.53 -11.80
N LEU A 26 5.02 -8.22 -12.07
CA LEU A 26 6.27 -7.53 -12.39
C LEU A 26 7.28 -7.64 -11.24
N LEU A 27 6.85 -7.42 -10.00
CA LEU A 27 7.69 -7.52 -8.82
C LEU A 27 8.19 -8.96 -8.61
N LEU A 28 7.31 -9.95 -8.69
CA LEU A 28 7.69 -11.36 -8.56
C LEU A 28 8.73 -11.77 -9.61
N ASN A 29 8.51 -11.39 -10.88
CA ASN A 29 9.44 -11.65 -11.97
C ASN A 29 10.77 -10.90 -11.83
N ALA A 30 10.76 -9.73 -11.19
CA ALA A 30 11.97 -8.96 -10.87
C ALA A 30 12.73 -9.50 -9.64
N GLY A 31 12.25 -10.58 -9.02
CA GLY A 31 12.92 -11.20 -7.89
C GLY A 31 12.44 -10.69 -6.53
N CYS A 32 11.25 -10.13 -6.42
CA CYS A 32 10.67 -9.60 -5.19
C CYS A 32 9.64 -10.57 -4.58
N TRP A 33 9.55 -10.64 -3.26
CA TRP A 33 8.51 -11.38 -2.54
C TRP A 33 7.33 -10.46 -2.30
N VAL A 34 6.11 -10.95 -2.49
CA VAL A 34 4.93 -10.10 -2.50
C VAL A 34 3.83 -10.65 -1.61
N ALA A 35 3.36 -9.84 -0.68
CA ALA A 35 2.07 -10.04 -0.03
C ALA A 35 0.99 -9.31 -0.83
N VAL A 36 0.11 -10.10 -1.45
CA VAL A 36 -1.09 -9.63 -2.13
C VAL A 36 -2.16 -9.40 -1.08
N ALA A 37 -2.56 -8.14 -0.89
CA ALA A 37 -3.59 -7.76 0.07
C ALA A 37 -4.83 -7.22 -0.65
N ASP A 38 -5.97 -7.83 -0.40
CA ASP A 38 -7.24 -7.43 -1.03
C ASP A 38 -8.42 -8.00 -0.23
N VAL A 39 -9.63 -7.46 -0.42
CA VAL A 39 -10.84 -7.95 0.25
C VAL A 39 -11.22 -9.36 -0.23
N ARG A 40 -10.78 -9.75 -1.42
CA ARG A 40 -11.04 -11.08 -2.01
C ARG A 40 -9.89 -11.55 -2.89
N LEU A 41 -9.57 -12.84 -2.78
CA LEU A 41 -8.70 -13.51 -3.75
C LEU A 41 -9.46 -13.75 -5.07
N ARG A 42 -8.98 -13.14 -6.15
CA ARG A 42 -9.49 -13.29 -7.52
C ARG A 42 -8.72 -14.38 -8.23
N ARG A 43 -9.33 -14.96 -9.26
CA ARG A 43 -8.83 -16.15 -9.96
C ARG A 43 -7.45 -15.92 -10.58
N GLU A 44 -7.21 -14.75 -11.15
CA GLU A 44 -5.92 -14.38 -11.72
C GLU A 44 -4.80 -14.29 -10.68
N SER A 45 -5.10 -13.73 -9.51
CA SER A 45 -4.14 -13.66 -8.41
C SER A 45 -3.91 -15.01 -7.76
N GLU A 46 -4.94 -15.85 -7.66
CA GLU A 46 -4.81 -17.23 -7.18
C GLU A 46 -3.86 -18.04 -8.07
N ALA A 47 -4.02 -17.93 -9.39
CA ALA A 47 -3.11 -18.57 -10.35
C ALA A 47 -1.65 -18.10 -10.17
N THR A 48 -1.44 -16.78 -10.00
CA THR A 48 -0.09 -16.24 -9.72
C THR A 48 0.46 -16.74 -8.38
N ILE A 49 -0.34 -16.81 -7.32
CA ILE A 49 0.14 -17.32 -6.03
C ILE A 49 0.53 -18.78 -6.13
N ASN A 50 -0.22 -19.59 -6.88
CA ASN A 50 0.11 -20.99 -7.12
C ASN A 50 1.43 -21.14 -7.91
N GLU A 51 1.64 -20.30 -8.92
CA GLU A 51 2.90 -20.22 -9.69
C GLU A 51 4.10 -19.89 -8.78
N PHE A 52 3.91 -19.00 -7.81
CA PHE A 52 4.95 -18.51 -6.88
C PHE A 52 4.82 -19.09 -5.46
N SER A 53 4.28 -20.31 -5.30
CA SER A 53 3.91 -20.94 -4.02
C SER A 53 5.10 -21.47 -3.19
N HIS A 54 6.30 -20.96 -3.43
CA HIS A 54 7.53 -21.45 -2.81
C HIS A 54 7.64 -21.03 -1.34
N SER A 55 8.35 -21.85 -0.54
CA SER A 55 8.75 -21.41 0.80
C SER A 55 9.62 -20.15 0.68
N PRO A 56 9.49 -19.13 1.56
CA PRO A 56 10.24 -17.89 1.48
C PRO A 56 11.68 -18.19 1.88
N SER A 57 12.49 -18.55 0.90
CA SER A 57 13.92 -18.75 1.03
C SER A 57 14.63 -17.81 0.06
N LYS A 58 15.79 -17.28 0.45
CA LYS A 58 16.57 -16.37 -0.40
C LYS A 58 16.78 -16.98 -1.79
N GLY A 59 16.62 -16.15 -2.82
CA GLY A 59 16.82 -16.53 -4.22
C GLY A 59 15.61 -17.12 -4.94
N LYS A 60 14.49 -17.38 -4.24
CA LYS A 60 13.24 -17.81 -4.89
C LYS A 60 12.05 -16.94 -4.47
N PRO A 61 11.60 -16.00 -5.33
CA PRO A 61 10.44 -15.15 -5.06
C PRO A 61 9.22 -15.98 -4.68
N SER A 62 8.43 -15.48 -3.74
CA SER A 62 7.14 -16.09 -3.42
C SER A 62 6.06 -15.06 -3.15
N ALA A 63 4.82 -15.51 -3.36
CA ALA A 63 3.63 -14.71 -3.11
C ALA A 63 2.78 -15.33 -1.99
N ILE A 64 2.16 -14.49 -1.17
CA ILE A 64 1.09 -14.89 -0.25
C ILE A 64 -0.13 -14.00 -0.48
N PHE A 65 -1.33 -14.54 -0.21
CA PHE A 65 -2.53 -13.73 -0.08
C PHE A 65 -2.82 -13.45 1.39
N VAL A 66 -3.17 -12.20 1.69
CA VAL A 66 -3.66 -11.78 3.01
C VAL A 66 -4.94 -11.00 2.80
N GLN A 67 -6.08 -11.60 3.13
CA GLN A 67 -7.37 -10.92 3.04
C GLN A 67 -7.35 -9.66 3.91
N THR A 68 -7.55 -8.50 3.28
CA THR A 68 -7.45 -7.20 3.95
C THR A 68 -8.45 -6.22 3.35
N ASP A 69 -9.35 -5.72 4.19
CA ASP A 69 -10.09 -4.50 3.96
C ASP A 69 -9.29 -3.29 4.47
N THR A 70 -8.95 -2.36 3.60
CA THR A 70 -8.21 -1.13 3.96
C THR A 70 -9.08 -0.09 4.66
N PHE A 71 -10.39 -0.30 4.75
CA PHE A 71 -11.26 0.43 5.66
C PHE A 71 -10.99 0.07 7.13
N ASP A 72 -10.60 -1.18 7.39
CA ASP A 72 -10.45 -1.73 8.74
C ASP A 72 -8.98 -1.67 9.22
N TRP A 73 -8.72 -0.82 10.20
CA TRP A 73 -7.38 -0.64 10.76
C TRP A 73 -6.83 -1.86 11.50
N ALA A 74 -7.69 -2.70 12.07
CA ALA A 74 -7.27 -3.95 12.66
C ALA A 74 -6.79 -4.91 11.57
N GLN A 75 -7.47 -4.95 10.42
CA GLN A 75 -7.02 -5.73 9.27
C GLN A 75 -5.72 -5.19 8.66
N ILE A 76 -5.55 -3.88 8.53
CA ILE A 76 -4.27 -3.28 8.10
C ILE A 76 -3.13 -3.68 9.06
N SER A 77 -3.38 -3.67 10.36
CA SER A 77 -2.40 -4.06 11.38
C SER A 77 -2.09 -5.57 11.30
N ALA A 78 -3.09 -6.40 11.03
CA ALA A 78 -2.94 -7.84 10.85
C ALA A 78 -2.17 -8.17 9.57
N LEU A 79 -2.41 -7.43 8.47
CA LEU A 79 -1.67 -7.52 7.23
C LEU A 79 -0.17 -7.33 7.48
N TRP A 80 0.20 -6.24 8.16
CA TRP A 80 1.59 -5.96 8.49
C TRP A 80 2.23 -7.10 9.29
N LYS A 81 1.57 -7.53 10.38
CA LYS A 81 2.08 -8.61 11.24
C LYS A 81 2.23 -9.94 10.50
N THR A 82 1.24 -10.29 9.67
CA THR A 82 1.25 -11.54 8.88
C THR A 82 2.39 -11.53 7.88
N THR A 83 2.52 -10.45 7.11
CA THR A 83 3.61 -10.32 6.13
C THR A 83 4.97 -10.32 6.81
N LEU A 84 5.13 -9.55 7.90
CA LEU A 84 6.39 -9.52 8.65
C LEU A 84 6.73 -10.89 9.25
N GLY A 85 5.76 -11.61 9.80
CA GLY A 85 5.96 -12.97 10.32
C GLY A 85 6.35 -13.97 9.22
N ARG A 86 5.77 -13.82 8.03
CA ARG A 86 6.06 -14.69 6.88
C ARG A 86 7.44 -14.44 6.27
N PHE A 87 7.79 -13.17 6.11
CA PHE A 87 8.93 -12.73 5.32
C PHE A 87 10.13 -12.27 6.16
N GLY A 88 9.94 -12.03 7.47
CA GLY A 88 10.94 -11.53 8.40
C GLY A 88 11.31 -10.06 8.20
N ARG A 89 10.98 -9.47 7.05
CA ARG A 89 11.20 -8.06 6.72
C ARG A 89 10.20 -7.56 5.69
N ILE A 90 9.97 -6.25 5.68
CA ILE A 90 9.17 -5.54 4.67
C ILE A 90 10.02 -4.34 4.23
N ALA A 91 10.17 -4.17 2.93
CA ALA A 91 10.99 -3.12 2.34
C ALA A 91 10.21 -2.21 1.39
N ILE A 92 9.06 -2.67 0.90
CA ILE A 92 8.24 -1.95 -0.08
C ILE A 92 6.79 -2.03 0.37
N VAL A 93 6.09 -0.91 0.31
CA VAL A 93 4.64 -0.85 0.47
C VAL A 93 4.10 -0.08 -0.72
N VAL A 94 3.13 -0.66 -1.42
CA VAL A 94 2.41 -0.01 -2.50
C VAL A 94 0.93 0.00 -2.18
N ASN A 95 0.35 1.19 -2.18
CA ASN A 95 -1.07 1.39 -2.04
C ASN A 95 -1.71 1.42 -3.43
N SER A 96 -2.41 0.35 -3.81
CA SER A 96 -3.14 0.30 -5.08
C SER A 96 -4.64 0.07 -4.89
N THR A 97 -5.13 0.03 -3.64
CA THR A 97 -6.56 -0.03 -3.36
C THR A 97 -7.23 1.27 -3.75
N ARG A 98 -8.21 1.18 -4.66
CA ARG A 98 -9.10 2.29 -5.00
C ARG A 98 -10.51 1.80 -5.24
N VAL A 99 -11.46 2.62 -4.82
CA VAL A 99 -12.87 2.50 -5.22
C VAL A 99 -13.24 3.78 -5.96
N HIS A 100 -13.81 3.64 -7.16
CA HIS A 100 -14.28 4.76 -7.97
C HIS A 100 -15.69 5.13 -7.55
N GLU A 101 -15.82 6.24 -6.81
CA GLU A 101 -17.04 6.91 -6.32
C GLU A 101 -18.37 6.19 -6.66
N PRO A 102 -18.70 5.07 -5.99
CA PRO A 102 -19.89 4.29 -6.29
C PRO A 102 -21.12 4.99 -5.71
N PRO A 103 -22.33 4.75 -6.25
CA PRO A 103 -23.54 5.33 -5.66
C PRO A 103 -23.75 5.03 -4.17
N SER A 104 -23.18 3.92 -3.69
CA SER A 104 -23.19 3.51 -2.28
C SER A 104 -22.27 4.31 -1.36
N SER A 105 -21.31 5.05 -1.91
CA SER A 105 -20.39 5.91 -1.16
C SER A 105 -19.90 7.05 -2.06
N SER A 106 -20.77 8.04 -2.28
CA SER A 106 -20.49 9.19 -3.13
C SER A 106 -20.94 10.51 -2.52
N PHE A 107 -20.31 11.60 -2.97
CA PHE A 107 -20.71 12.94 -2.58
C PHE A 107 -22.17 13.24 -2.99
N TRP A 108 -22.57 12.71 -4.15
CA TRP A 108 -23.89 12.94 -4.74
C TRP A 108 -25.04 12.15 -4.10
N ASN A 109 -24.74 11.10 -3.32
CA ASN A 109 -25.72 10.27 -2.62
C ASN A 109 -25.50 10.35 -1.10
N PRO A 110 -25.99 11.41 -0.44
CA PRO A 110 -25.73 11.63 0.97
C PRO A 110 -26.36 10.56 1.89
N PRO A 111 -25.63 10.10 2.93
CA PRO A 111 -26.16 9.24 3.99
C PRO A 111 -27.44 9.80 4.61
N GLY A 112 -28.38 8.92 4.96
CA GLY A 112 -29.66 9.30 5.57
C GLY A 112 -30.66 9.97 4.64
N ILE A 113 -30.26 10.30 3.40
CA ILE A 113 -31.13 10.96 2.40
C ILE A 113 -31.29 10.09 1.15
N SER A 114 -30.19 9.61 0.56
CA SER A 114 -30.25 8.77 -0.64
C SER A 114 -30.45 7.29 -0.27
N PRO A 115 -31.43 6.59 -0.87
CA PRO A 115 -31.59 5.15 -0.66
C PRO A 115 -30.45 4.32 -1.28
N LEU A 116 -29.61 4.95 -2.10
CA LEU A 116 -28.43 4.30 -2.68
C LEU A 116 -27.25 4.30 -1.73
N SER A 117 -27.20 5.21 -0.75
CA SER A 117 -26.08 5.34 0.19
C SER A 117 -26.05 4.17 1.17
N GLU A 118 -24.87 3.56 1.33
CA GLU A 118 -24.59 2.55 2.35
C GLU A 118 -23.64 3.05 3.44
N ASP A 119 -23.22 4.31 3.37
CA ASP A 119 -22.45 4.97 4.43
C ASP A 119 -23.39 5.37 5.58
N PRO A 120 -22.95 5.26 6.85
CA PRO A 120 -23.78 5.58 8.02
C PRO A 120 -24.00 7.09 8.17
N ASP A 121 -25.18 7.47 8.67
CA ASP A 121 -25.59 8.87 8.94
C ASP A 121 -25.53 9.24 10.44
N ASP A 122 -24.85 8.42 11.26
CA ASP A 122 -24.87 8.46 12.73
C ASP A 122 -23.98 9.57 13.36
N ALA A 123 -23.39 10.45 12.55
CA ALA A 123 -22.51 11.54 12.95
C ALA A 123 -21.25 11.12 13.77
N HIS A 124 -20.96 9.83 13.93
CA HIS A 124 -19.71 9.33 14.51
C HIS A 124 -18.61 9.37 13.46
N VAL A 125 -17.78 10.42 13.45
CA VAL A 125 -16.71 10.67 12.45
C VAL A 125 -17.05 10.03 11.10
N GLY A 126 -18.13 10.53 10.48
CA GLY A 126 -18.61 10.02 9.21
C GLY A 126 -17.62 10.36 8.10
N GLN A 127 -16.93 9.35 7.59
CA GLN A 127 -16.14 9.45 6.36
C GLN A 127 -16.81 8.57 5.32
N TYR A 128 -16.97 9.07 4.09
CA TYR A 128 -17.37 8.20 2.98
C TYR A 128 -16.38 7.02 2.92
N LYS A 129 -16.87 5.78 2.79
CA LYS A 129 -16.01 4.60 2.57
C LYS A 129 -15.00 4.85 1.45
N THR A 130 -15.38 5.59 0.42
CA THR A 130 -14.48 6.01 -0.66
C THR A 130 -13.24 6.78 -0.15
N PHE A 131 -13.37 7.76 0.75
CA PHE A 131 -12.20 8.47 1.32
C PHE A 131 -11.41 7.59 2.29
N ALA A 132 -12.12 6.78 3.08
CA ALA A 132 -11.49 5.87 4.01
C ALA A 132 -10.56 4.88 3.28
N ILE A 133 -11.05 4.29 2.19
CA ILE A 133 -10.29 3.32 1.37
C ILE A 133 -9.20 4.00 0.54
N ASN A 134 -9.52 5.12 -0.13
CA ASN A 134 -8.60 5.75 -1.07
C ASN A 134 -7.52 6.62 -0.40
N THR A 135 -7.72 7.02 0.87
CA THR A 135 -6.85 7.99 1.55
C THR A 135 -6.43 7.51 2.93
N ILE A 136 -7.38 7.23 3.83
CA ILE A 136 -7.07 6.96 5.24
C ILE A 136 -6.37 5.61 5.43
N GLY A 137 -6.82 4.56 4.75
CA GLY A 137 -6.16 3.24 4.74
C GLY A 137 -4.69 3.31 4.29
N PRO A 138 -4.40 3.91 3.11
CA PRO A 138 -3.05 4.18 2.64
C PRO A 138 -2.17 4.93 3.65
N ILE A 139 -2.69 6.00 4.25
CA ILE A 139 -2.01 6.77 5.31
C ILE A 139 -1.69 5.87 6.50
N ARG A 140 -2.65 5.07 6.95
CA ARG A 140 -2.48 4.19 8.11
C ARG A 140 -1.40 3.13 7.86
N LEU A 141 -1.37 2.53 6.68
CA LEU A 141 -0.36 1.54 6.33
C LEU A 141 1.03 2.18 6.21
N ALA A 142 1.14 3.35 5.59
CA ALA A 142 2.38 4.12 5.52
C ALA A 142 2.91 4.49 6.91
N HIS A 143 2.03 4.90 7.82
CA HIS A 143 2.40 5.19 9.21
C HIS A 143 2.97 3.95 9.91
N ILE A 144 2.34 2.77 9.76
CA ILE A 144 2.88 1.53 10.33
C ILE A 144 4.27 1.23 9.75
N ALA A 145 4.47 1.40 8.44
CA ALA A 145 5.76 1.17 7.79
C ALA A 145 6.86 2.06 8.37
N LEU A 146 6.60 3.36 8.54
CA LEU A 146 7.54 4.31 9.14
C LEU A 146 7.83 4.01 10.61
N ALA A 147 6.82 3.59 11.39
CA ALA A 147 6.97 3.36 12.83
C ALA A 147 7.73 2.06 13.17
N THR A 148 7.73 1.09 12.26
CA THR A 148 8.22 -0.29 12.51
C THR A 148 9.45 -0.67 11.67
N GLY A 149 9.85 0.14 10.69
CA GLY A 149 11.15 0.01 10.03
C GLY A 149 12.29 0.14 11.07
N SER A 150 13.01 -0.95 11.33
CA SER A 150 14.27 -1.01 12.09
C SER A 150 14.33 -0.18 13.40
N ASN A 151 13.95 -0.81 14.52
CA ASN A 151 14.15 -0.32 15.89
C ASN A 151 15.62 -0.10 16.32
N THR A 152 16.61 -0.32 15.46
CA THR A 152 18.04 -0.04 15.72
C THR A 152 18.52 1.29 15.13
N GLN A 153 17.68 1.99 14.36
CA GLN A 153 18.03 3.29 13.80
C GLN A 153 16.89 4.30 13.90
N ARG A 154 16.07 4.24 14.96
CA ARG A 154 15.30 5.43 15.34
C ARG A 154 16.31 6.59 15.50
N PHE A 155 16.24 7.54 14.57
CA PHE A 155 17.08 8.73 14.43
C PHE A 155 18.51 8.63 13.83
N ARG A 156 18.95 7.47 13.29
CA ARG A 156 20.21 7.43 12.49
C ARG A 156 20.07 7.01 11.02
N VAL A 157 18.89 6.59 10.57
CA VAL A 157 18.67 6.11 9.17
C VAL A 157 18.97 7.20 8.12
N PHE A 158 18.80 8.48 8.44
CA PHE A 158 18.83 9.54 7.43
C PHE A 158 20.22 10.03 7.00
N GLN A 159 21.32 9.30 7.31
CA GLN A 159 22.69 9.76 6.97
C GLN A 159 23.63 8.71 6.38
N GLU A 160 23.31 7.41 6.32
CA GLU A 160 24.30 6.38 5.94
C GLU A 160 23.80 5.42 4.82
N PRO A 161 24.42 5.45 3.62
CA PRO A 161 24.02 4.68 2.43
C PRO A 161 23.92 3.16 2.62
N GLN A 162 24.61 2.59 3.60
CA GLN A 162 24.70 1.14 3.80
C GLN A 162 23.44 0.48 4.41
N TYR A 163 22.46 1.25 4.91
CA TYR A 163 21.31 0.71 5.64
C TYR A 163 19.96 0.77 4.88
N GLY A 164 19.95 1.29 3.65
CA GLY A 164 18.74 1.53 2.87
C GLY A 164 18.17 2.93 3.09
N ASP A 165 17.35 3.40 2.15
CA ASP A 165 16.91 4.79 1.94
C ASP A 165 15.47 5.10 2.39
N GLY A 166 14.70 4.09 2.84
CA GLY A 166 13.40 4.33 3.49
C GLY A 166 12.24 4.72 2.56
N ASN A 167 12.26 4.28 1.30
CA ASN A 167 11.29 4.68 0.28
C ASN A 167 9.85 4.16 0.53
N ILE A 168 8.87 5.06 0.42
CA ILE A 168 7.44 4.74 0.25
C ILE A 168 7.07 5.11 -1.18
N VAL A 169 6.49 4.17 -1.94
CA VAL A 169 6.16 4.36 -3.35
C VAL A 169 4.63 4.41 -3.50
N GLU A 170 4.09 5.60 -3.77
CA GLU A 170 2.71 5.74 -4.24
C GLU A 170 2.70 5.70 -5.77
N ILE A 171 2.07 4.66 -6.33
CA ILE A 171 1.97 4.48 -7.78
C ILE A 171 0.54 4.82 -8.19
N MET A 172 0.36 5.98 -8.81
CA MET A 172 -0.86 6.31 -9.54
C MET A 172 -0.70 5.90 -11.00
N MET A 173 -1.29 4.75 -11.35
CA MET A 173 -1.49 4.37 -12.75
C MET A 173 -2.82 4.95 -13.25
N ILE A 174 -2.76 5.63 -14.39
CA ILE A 174 -3.92 6.20 -15.09
C ILE A 174 -4.02 5.45 -16.43
N GLY A 175 -5.19 4.91 -16.76
CA GLY A 175 -5.38 4.16 -18.01
C GLY A 175 -6.38 3.01 -17.93
N SER A 176 -6.46 2.23 -19.00
CA SER A 176 -7.28 1.01 -19.11
C SER A 176 -6.47 -0.26 -18.82
N LYS A 177 -7.08 -1.43 -18.98
CA LYS A 177 -6.36 -2.71 -18.87
C LYS A 177 -5.41 -2.92 -20.06
N GLU A 178 -5.73 -2.34 -21.23
CA GLU A 178 -4.95 -2.46 -22.46
C GLU A 178 -3.92 -1.32 -22.65
N GLU A 179 -4.13 -0.16 -22.05
CA GLU A 179 -3.29 1.03 -22.23
C GLU A 179 -3.07 1.73 -20.88
N GLN A 180 -1.86 1.64 -20.34
CA GLN A 180 -1.50 2.13 -18.99
C GLN A 180 -0.38 3.15 -19.10
N SER A 181 -0.56 4.33 -18.48
CA SER A 181 0.53 5.25 -18.20
C SER A 181 0.76 5.33 -16.69
N VAL A 182 2.02 5.17 -16.30
CA VAL A 182 2.46 5.42 -14.93
C VAL A 182 2.75 6.92 -14.85
N HIS A 183 1.97 7.64 -14.06
CA HIS A 183 2.25 9.05 -13.75
C HIS A 183 2.90 9.14 -12.38
N VAL A 184 4.15 9.61 -12.39
CA VAL A 184 4.92 9.91 -11.19
C VAL A 184 4.54 11.31 -10.73
N HIS A 185 3.98 11.43 -9.53
CA HIS A 185 3.71 12.72 -8.90
C HIS A 185 4.46 12.82 -7.57
N GLU A 186 5.30 13.85 -7.44
CA GLU A 186 6.06 14.13 -6.23
C GLU A 186 5.17 14.90 -5.23
N VAL A 187 4.90 14.33 -4.06
CA VAL A 187 4.19 15.05 -2.99
C VAL A 187 5.05 15.00 -1.72
N GLY A 188 5.65 16.14 -1.34
CA GLY A 188 6.32 16.26 -0.05
C GLY A 188 5.36 15.91 1.08
N LEU A 189 5.83 15.16 2.08
CA LEU A 189 4.99 14.72 3.22
C LEU A 189 4.32 15.94 3.90
N GLU A 190 4.99 17.08 3.86
CA GLU A 190 4.55 18.39 4.38
C GLU A 190 3.31 18.95 3.67
N ALA A 191 3.06 18.57 2.41
CA ALA A 191 1.86 18.96 1.67
C ALA A 191 0.60 18.17 2.11
N LEU A 192 0.80 16.98 2.68
CA LEU A 192 -0.26 16.14 3.26
C LEU A 192 -0.45 16.41 4.76
N TYR A 193 0.58 16.86 5.46
CA TYR A 193 0.57 17.14 6.89
C TYR A 193 1.04 18.58 7.17
N HIS A 194 0.11 19.54 7.11
CA HIS A 194 0.35 20.95 7.44
C HIS A 194 0.68 21.23 8.92
N THR A 195 0.68 20.21 9.79
CA THR A 195 1.00 20.40 11.20
C THR A 195 2.50 20.26 11.39
N VAL A 196 3.14 21.36 11.81
CA VAL A 196 4.48 21.33 12.39
C VAL A 196 4.43 20.35 13.55
N GLY A 197 5.00 19.16 13.38
CA GLY A 197 5.35 18.33 14.53
C GLY A 197 6.30 19.11 15.44
N PRO A 198 6.50 18.71 16.71
CA PRO A 198 7.30 19.46 17.69
C PRO A 198 8.80 19.56 17.35
N LEU A 199 9.20 19.30 16.10
CA LEU A 199 10.56 19.22 15.63
C LEU A 199 10.70 20.11 14.39
N ASP A 200 11.18 21.32 14.66
CA ASP A 200 11.49 22.41 13.72
C ASP A 200 12.75 22.08 12.88
N VAL A 201 12.78 20.90 12.26
CA VAL A 201 13.88 20.41 11.42
C VAL A 201 13.30 19.84 10.13
N GLY A 202 13.56 20.52 9.02
CA GLY A 202 13.11 20.11 7.69
C GLY A 202 13.49 18.65 7.40
N TYR A 203 12.47 17.83 7.12
CA TYR A 203 12.62 16.41 6.83
C TYR A 203 12.88 16.22 5.34
N GLY A 204 14.14 15.98 4.97
CA GLY A 204 14.54 15.63 3.60
C GLY A 204 14.21 14.18 3.25
N GLY A 205 12.93 13.80 3.29
CA GLY A 205 12.47 12.52 2.74
C GLY A 205 12.49 12.58 1.20
N ARG A 206 13.06 11.56 0.56
CA ARG A 206 12.91 11.36 -0.89
C ARG A 206 11.87 10.28 -1.15
N ILE A 207 10.87 10.63 -1.95
CA ILE A 207 9.91 9.72 -2.54
C ILE A 207 10.43 9.46 -3.95
N GLU A 208 11.00 8.29 -4.19
CA GLU A 208 11.35 7.86 -5.55
C GLU A 208 10.22 6.96 -6.07
N VAL A 209 9.59 7.39 -7.17
CA VAL A 209 8.57 6.62 -7.89
C VAL A 209 9.15 6.27 -9.25
N LEU A 210 9.21 4.97 -9.56
CA LEU A 210 9.59 4.45 -10.88
C LEU A 210 8.38 4.47 -11.82
#